data_AF-A0A951LK10-F1
#
_entry.id   AF-A0A951LK10-F1
#
_cell.length_a   1.000
_cell.length_b   1.000
_cell.length_c   1.000
_cell.angle_alpha   90.00
_cell.angle_beta   90.00
_cell.angle_gamma   90.00
#
_symmetry.space_group_name_H-M   'P 1'
#
loop_
_entity.id
_entity.type
_entity.pdbx_description
1 polymer ?
#
loop_
_entity_poly.entity_id
_entity_poly.type
_entity_poly.pdbx_seq_one_letter_code
_entity_poly.pdbx_strand_id
1 'polypeptide(L)'
;MKQHNLRDSSQTSQPGGFTLIELLVVIAIIGILAAILFPVFATAREKGRQTQCLSNERQQALAILQYAQDTDDVLPPVAYTDASSNEVDWPTLINPYLKNTQVHLCPSESQSQKISYGLNELGFVDLTDAGSPRAKKLSVFQTVTETVMLGEVGTEDDLKTVRPDTLKMIAPGSSINDDKDGRPIRRHFDLCNLAFMDGHVKALRLDKFYTGQTPQDKWFTP
;
A
#
# COMPACT_ATOMS: atom_id res chain seq x y z
N MET A 1 -29.52 28.57 88.55
CA MET A 1 -28.45 27.88 87.80
C MET A 1 -28.62 28.19 86.31
N LYS A 2 -27.68 28.92 85.71
CA LYS A 2 -27.62 29.22 84.28
C LYS A 2 -27.03 28.00 83.54
N GLN A 3 -27.69 27.51 82.49
CA GLN A 3 -27.01 26.69 81.48
C GLN A 3 -26.98 27.46 80.16
N HIS A 4 -25.76 27.56 79.65
CA HIS A 4 -25.33 28.35 78.50
C HIS A 4 -25.69 27.59 77.21
N ASN A 5 -26.41 28.26 76.31
CA ASN A 5 -26.54 27.85 74.92
C ASN A 5 -25.17 27.99 74.21
N LEU A 6 -24.64 26.90 73.66
CA LEU A 6 -23.66 26.93 72.57
C LEU A 6 -24.26 26.11 71.43
N ARG A 7 -24.84 26.81 70.44
CA ARG A 7 -25.19 26.22 69.15
C ARG A 7 -23.96 26.35 68.25
N ASP A 8 -23.37 25.21 67.93
CA ASP A 8 -22.34 25.07 66.91
C ASP A 8 -22.96 25.35 65.54
N SER A 9 -22.58 26.48 64.94
CA SER A 9 -22.97 26.86 63.59
C SER A 9 -22.00 26.23 62.60
N SER A 10 -22.28 24.99 62.18
CA SER A 10 -21.63 24.35 61.06
C SER A 10 -21.96 25.10 59.76
N GLN A 11 -21.04 25.94 59.30
CA GLN A 11 -21.12 26.57 57.98
C GLN A 11 -20.99 25.50 56.90
N THR A 12 -22.12 25.08 56.31
CA THR A 12 -22.12 24.28 55.09
C THR A 12 -21.75 25.17 53.92
N SER A 13 -20.50 25.08 53.47
CA SER A 13 -20.04 25.72 52.23
C SER A 13 -20.87 25.19 51.06
N GLN A 14 -21.75 26.03 50.52
CA GLN A 14 -22.48 25.75 49.30
C GLN A 14 -21.46 25.53 48.16
N PRO A 15 -21.45 24.39 47.46
CA PRO A 15 -20.60 24.22 46.30
C PRO A 15 -21.01 25.23 45.24
N GLY A 16 -20.05 26.01 44.74
CA GLY A 16 -20.28 26.98 43.67
C GLY A 16 -20.85 26.29 42.42
N GLY A 17 -21.93 26.83 41.86
CA GLY A 17 -22.50 26.36 40.61
C GLY A 17 -21.64 26.77 39.41
N PHE A 18 -21.48 25.86 38.46
CA PHE A 18 -20.75 26.12 37.21
C PHE A 18 -21.50 27.12 36.34
N THR A 19 -20.83 28.17 35.86
CA THR A 19 -21.46 29.19 35.03
C THR A 19 -21.50 28.76 33.56
N LEU A 20 -22.51 29.27 32.82
CA LEU A 20 -22.66 28.96 31.40
C LEU A 20 -21.45 29.43 30.57
N ILE A 21 -20.78 30.52 30.98
CA ILE A 21 -19.61 31.05 30.29
C ILE A 21 -18.37 30.16 30.48
N GLU A 22 -18.18 29.59 31.67
CA GLU A 22 -17.10 28.62 31.93
C GLU A 22 -17.26 27.38 31.07
N LEU A 23 -18.49 26.87 30.92
CA LEU A 23 -18.76 25.73 30.05
C LEU A 23 -18.51 26.06 28.58
N LEU A 24 -18.94 27.25 28.13
CA LEU A 24 -18.77 27.71 26.76
C LEU A 24 -17.29 27.86 26.39
N VAL A 25 -16.45 28.43 27.28
CA VAL A 25 -15.02 28.57 27.03
C VAL A 25 -14.34 27.21 26.92
N VAL A 26 -14.71 26.24 27.75
CA VAL A 26 -14.14 24.88 27.71
C VAL A 26 -14.47 24.18 26.39
N ILE A 27 -15.73 24.19 25.96
CA ILE A 27 -16.10 23.57 24.67
C ILE A 27 -15.44 24.30 23.50
N ALA A 28 -15.25 25.63 23.59
CA ALA A 28 -14.55 26.40 22.57
C ALA A 28 -13.08 25.98 22.46
N ILE A 29 -12.38 25.83 23.60
CA ILE A 29 -10.98 25.36 23.62
C ILE A 29 -10.88 23.93 23.09
N ILE A 30 -11.75 23.01 23.54
CA ILE A 30 -11.78 21.63 23.02
C ILE A 30 -12.03 21.62 21.51
N GLY A 31 -12.96 22.45 21.03
CA GLY A 31 -13.27 22.59 19.61
C GLY A 31 -12.06 23.04 18.79
N ILE A 32 -11.30 24.04 19.26
CA ILE A 32 -10.09 24.52 18.60
C ILE A 32 -9.02 23.42 18.56
N LEU A 33 -8.78 22.74 19.69
CA LEU A 33 -7.79 21.67 19.76
C LEU A 33 -8.15 20.50 18.83
N ALA A 34 -9.42 20.09 18.83
CA ALA A 34 -9.93 19.02 17.97
C ALA A 34 -9.80 19.39 16.48
N ALA A 35 -10.13 20.63 16.11
CA ALA A 35 -10.02 21.11 14.73
C ALA A 35 -8.61 21.03 14.15
N ILE A 36 -7.57 21.23 14.97
CA ILE A 36 -6.17 21.09 14.55
C ILE A 36 -5.71 19.63 14.62
N LEU A 37 -6.14 18.87 15.64
CA LEU A 37 -5.67 17.52 15.88
C LEU A 37 -6.18 16.51 14.84
N PHE A 38 -7.43 16.62 14.38
CA PHE A 38 -8.00 15.69 13.41
C PHE A 38 -7.27 15.64 12.06
N PRO A 39 -6.99 16.76 11.36
CA PRO A 39 -6.28 16.71 10.08
C PRO A 39 -4.84 16.20 10.23
N VAL A 40 -4.16 16.57 11.32
CA VAL A 40 -2.80 16.09 11.62
C VAL A 40 -2.80 14.59 11.88
N PHE A 41 -3.74 14.09 12.67
CA PHE A 41 -3.87 12.67 12.97
C PHE A 41 -4.18 11.83 11.73
N ALA A 42 -5.08 12.31 10.86
CA ALA A 42 -5.39 11.64 9.59
C ALA A 42 -4.14 11.51 8.69
N THR A 43 -3.36 12.59 8.58
CA THR A 43 -2.10 12.61 7.82
C THR A 43 -1.07 11.65 8.42
N ALA A 44 -0.89 11.67 9.74
CA ALA A 44 0.04 10.78 10.43
C ALA A 44 -0.33 9.31 10.27
N ARG A 45 -1.62 8.97 10.36
CA ARG A 45 -2.14 7.62 10.12
C ARG A 45 -1.84 7.14 8.70
N GLU A 46 -2.06 7.98 7.71
CA GLU A 46 -1.78 7.62 6.31
C GLU A 46 -0.27 7.47 6.04
N LYS A 47 0.58 8.28 6.68
CA LYS A 47 2.04 8.07 6.63
C LYS A 47 2.46 6.73 7.25
N GLY A 48 1.81 6.31 8.33
CA GLY A 48 1.99 4.98 8.92
C GLY A 48 1.62 3.86 7.94
N ARG A 49 0.47 3.99 7.27
CA ARG A 49 0.04 3.03 6.24
C ARG A 49 0.99 2.99 5.05
N GLN A 50 1.45 4.14 4.55
CA GLN A 50 2.45 4.22 3.49
C GLN A 50 3.74 3.49 3.86
N THR A 51 4.23 3.69 5.09
CA THR A 51 5.44 3.02 5.58
C THR A 51 5.27 1.50 5.64
N GLN A 52 4.10 1.04 6.09
CA GLN A 52 3.77 -0.39 6.10
C GLN A 52 3.66 -0.96 4.69
N CYS A 53 3.07 -0.23 3.73
CA CYS A 53 3.02 -0.64 2.33
C CYS A 53 4.42 -0.79 1.71
N LEU A 54 5.31 0.20 1.89
CA LEU A 54 6.71 0.08 1.46
C LEU A 54 7.42 -1.14 2.07
N SER A 55 7.16 -1.42 3.35
CA SER A 55 7.68 -2.62 4.01
C SER A 55 7.12 -3.92 3.42
N ASN A 56 5.84 -3.94 3.04
CA ASN A 56 5.19 -5.07 2.40
C ASN A 56 5.77 -5.33 1.00
N GLU A 57 5.98 -4.29 0.19
CA GLU A 57 6.67 -4.40 -1.10
C GLU A 57 8.10 -4.91 -0.96
N ARG A 58 8.84 -4.38 0.02
CA ARG A 58 10.22 -4.82 0.27
C ARG A 58 10.28 -6.31 0.61
N GLN A 59 9.34 -6.78 1.44
CA GLN A 59 9.23 -8.20 1.78
C GLN A 59 8.89 -9.06 0.56
N GLN A 60 7.95 -8.64 -0.28
CA GLN A 60 7.60 -9.35 -1.51
C GLN A 60 8.76 -9.38 -2.52
N ALA A 61 9.46 -8.26 -2.72
CA ALA A 61 10.61 -8.19 -3.61
C ALA A 61 11.75 -9.12 -3.14
N LEU A 62 12.01 -9.16 -1.83
CA LEU A 62 12.97 -10.10 -1.25
C LEU A 62 12.54 -11.56 -1.45
N ALA A 63 11.24 -11.86 -1.29
CA ALA A 63 10.70 -13.18 -1.51
C ALA A 63 10.80 -13.62 -2.98
N ILE A 64 10.58 -12.71 -3.94
CA ILE A 64 10.81 -12.95 -5.38
C ILE A 64 12.29 -13.27 -5.65
N LEU A 65 13.21 -12.52 -5.04
CA LEU A 65 14.64 -12.77 -5.21
C LEU A 65 15.07 -14.10 -4.57
N GLN A 66 14.48 -14.48 -3.43
CA GLN A 66 14.70 -15.80 -2.81
C GLN A 66 14.17 -16.93 -3.68
N TYR A 67 12.97 -16.78 -4.25
CA TYR A 67 12.43 -17.72 -5.23
C TYR A 67 13.39 -17.91 -6.42
N ALA A 68 13.93 -16.81 -6.97
CA ALA A 68 14.85 -16.88 -8.10
C ALA A 68 16.15 -17.62 -7.73
N GLN A 69 16.67 -17.42 -6.52
CA GLN A 69 17.85 -18.14 -6.02
C GLN A 69 17.64 -19.65 -5.96
N ASP A 70 16.43 -20.09 -5.59
CA ASP A 70 16.08 -21.51 -5.52
C ASP A 70 15.74 -22.13 -6.89
N THR A 71 15.61 -21.32 -7.95
CA THR A 71 15.14 -21.75 -9.27
C THR A 71 16.13 -21.40 -10.40
N ASP A 72 17.44 -21.54 -10.15
CA ASP A 72 18.51 -21.29 -11.12
C ASP A 72 18.49 -19.87 -11.73
N ASP A 73 18.24 -18.87 -10.87
CA ASP A 73 18.07 -17.45 -11.18
C ASP A 73 16.88 -17.12 -12.09
N VAL A 74 15.88 -18.01 -12.18
CA VAL A 74 14.66 -17.79 -12.97
C VAL A 74 13.65 -17.03 -12.12
N LEU A 75 13.16 -15.89 -12.62
CA LEU A 75 12.10 -15.14 -11.96
C LEU A 75 10.77 -15.89 -12.03
N PRO A 76 9.87 -15.72 -11.04
CA PRO A 76 8.54 -16.32 -11.11
C PRO A 76 7.81 -15.81 -12.35
N PRO A 77 7.09 -16.66 -13.11
CA PRO A 77 6.11 -16.15 -14.05
C PRO A 77 5.00 -15.41 -13.29
N VAL A 78 4.27 -14.54 -13.98
CA VAL A 78 3.08 -13.90 -13.42
C VAL A 78 2.07 -14.96 -12.99
N ALA A 79 1.78 -15.89 -13.90
CA ALA A 79 0.99 -17.08 -13.67
C ALA A 79 1.38 -18.19 -14.66
N TYR A 80 1.02 -19.43 -14.35
CA TYR A 80 1.08 -20.58 -15.26
C TYR A 80 0.01 -21.61 -14.91
N THR A 81 -0.31 -22.50 -15.86
CA THR A 81 -1.18 -23.65 -15.60
C THR A 81 -0.35 -24.89 -15.29
N ASP A 82 -0.57 -25.50 -14.13
CA ASP A 82 0.13 -26.71 -13.70
C ASP A 82 -0.34 -27.97 -14.44
N ALA A 83 0.32 -29.10 -14.17
CA ALA A 83 -0.02 -30.39 -14.79
C ALA A 83 -1.44 -30.90 -14.44
N SER A 84 -2.05 -30.36 -13.38
CA SER A 84 -3.40 -30.69 -12.94
C SER A 84 -4.44 -29.68 -13.45
N SER A 85 -4.07 -28.79 -14.37
CA SER A 85 -4.91 -27.71 -14.90
C SER A 85 -5.34 -26.65 -13.86
N ASN A 86 -4.58 -26.49 -12.77
CA ASN A 86 -4.76 -25.39 -11.85
C ASN A 86 -3.91 -24.19 -12.27
N GLU A 87 -4.45 -22.99 -12.12
CA GLU A 87 -3.68 -21.75 -12.25
C GLU A 87 -2.85 -21.52 -10.99
N VAL A 88 -1.56 -21.26 -11.16
CA VAL A 88 -0.62 -20.93 -10.09
C VAL A 88 -0.03 -19.56 -10.39
N ASP A 89 -0.17 -18.64 -9.43
CA ASP A 89 0.24 -17.25 -9.56
C ASP A 89 1.52 -16.93 -8.77
N TRP A 90 2.16 -15.81 -9.10
CA TRP A 90 3.37 -15.37 -8.41
C TRP A 90 3.21 -15.18 -6.90
N PRO A 91 2.09 -14.69 -6.34
CA PRO A 91 1.91 -14.61 -4.89
C PRO A 91 1.96 -15.99 -4.25
N THR A 92 1.31 -16.99 -4.86
CA THR A 92 1.36 -18.38 -4.41
C THR A 92 2.78 -18.94 -4.46
N LEU A 93 3.54 -18.63 -5.51
CA LEU A 93 4.93 -19.08 -5.65
C LEU A 93 5.86 -18.49 -4.58
N ILE A 94 5.64 -17.24 -4.16
CA ILE A 94 6.51 -16.59 -3.17
C ILE A 94 6.06 -16.79 -1.71
N ASN A 95 4.85 -17.29 -1.48
CA ASN A 95 4.31 -17.53 -0.13
C ASN A 95 5.22 -18.35 0.80
N PRO A 96 5.94 -19.39 0.35
CA PRO A 96 6.89 -20.14 1.20
C PRO A 96 8.02 -19.28 1.78
N TYR A 97 8.35 -18.16 1.13
CA TYR A 97 9.39 -17.22 1.53
C TYR A 97 8.85 -16.09 2.43
N LEU A 98 7.53 -16.02 2.60
CA LEU A 98 6.85 -15.01 3.39
C LEU A 98 6.40 -15.60 4.74
N LYS A 99 6.48 -14.78 5.79
CA LYS A 99 5.99 -15.18 7.13
C LYS A 99 4.49 -14.92 7.33
N ASN A 100 3.90 -14.08 6.48
CA ASN A 100 2.51 -13.65 6.58
C ASN A 100 2.02 -13.26 5.19
N THR A 101 0.87 -13.77 4.75
CA THR A 101 0.26 -13.47 3.45
C THR A 101 -0.46 -12.12 3.42
N GLN A 102 -0.72 -11.49 4.57
CA GLN A 102 -1.26 -10.11 4.63
C GLN A 102 -0.34 -9.08 3.97
N VAL A 103 0.93 -9.42 3.73
CA VAL A 103 1.86 -8.56 2.99
C VAL A 103 1.46 -8.33 1.54
N HIS A 104 0.61 -9.19 0.96
CA HIS A 104 0.05 -8.97 -0.38
C HIS A 104 -0.96 -7.83 -0.46
N LEU A 105 -1.37 -7.29 0.69
CA LEU A 105 -2.34 -6.21 0.76
C LEU A 105 -1.69 -4.90 1.19
N CYS A 106 -2.08 -3.82 0.53
CA CYS A 106 -1.78 -2.47 0.99
C CYS A 106 -2.76 -2.11 2.13
N PRO A 107 -2.30 -1.56 3.28
CA PRO A 107 -3.18 -1.15 4.36
C PRO A 107 -4.07 0.07 4.04
N SER A 108 -3.79 0.76 2.93
CA SER A 108 -4.65 1.81 2.36
C SER A 108 -5.54 1.27 1.23
N GLU A 109 -5.53 -0.04 0.98
CA GLU A 109 -6.47 -0.67 0.05
C GLU A 109 -7.90 -0.50 0.56
N SER A 110 -8.76 0.05 -0.29
CA SER A 110 -10.18 0.30 0.03
C SER A 110 -11.11 -0.78 -0.52
N GLN A 111 -10.64 -1.59 -1.46
CA GLN A 111 -11.41 -2.65 -2.09
C GLN A 111 -11.08 -4.03 -1.49
N SER A 112 -12.03 -4.96 -1.52
CA SER A 112 -11.80 -6.35 -1.07
C SER A 112 -11.04 -7.14 -2.13
N GLN A 113 -9.73 -6.94 -2.19
CA GLN A 113 -8.86 -7.46 -3.23
C GLN A 113 -8.01 -8.60 -2.70
N LYS A 114 -7.65 -9.57 -3.54
CA LYS A 114 -6.74 -10.65 -3.14
C LYS A 114 -5.29 -10.18 -3.04
N ILE A 115 -4.94 -9.19 -3.87
CA ILE A 115 -3.60 -8.62 -3.92
C ILE A 115 -3.65 -7.14 -4.32
N SER A 116 -2.73 -6.33 -3.79
CA SER A 116 -2.60 -4.89 -4.07
C SER A 116 -1.43 -4.52 -4.98
N TYR A 117 -0.62 -5.50 -5.37
CA TYR A 117 0.63 -5.31 -6.09
C TYR A 117 0.64 -6.11 -7.38
N GLY A 118 1.26 -5.57 -8.43
CA GLY A 118 1.43 -6.24 -9.71
C GLY A 118 2.89 -6.28 -10.13
N LEU A 119 3.29 -7.37 -10.79
CA LEU A 119 4.60 -7.49 -11.41
C LEU A 119 4.68 -6.65 -12.68
N ASN A 120 5.86 -6.09 -12.95
CA ASN A 120 6.13 -5.37 -14.19
C ASN A 120 5.89 -6.27 -15.43
N GLU A 121 4.95 -5.91 -16.29
CA GLU A 121 4.56 -6.74 -17.44
C GLU A 121 5.65 -6.93 -18.51
N LEU A 122 6.63 -6.03 -18.61
CA LEU A 122 7.74 -6.15 -19.56
C LEU A 122 8.92 -6.93 -18.97
N GLY A 123 9.01 -6.94 -17.63
CA GLY A 123 9.98 -7.70 -16.87
C GLY A 123 9.58 -9.15 -16.64
N PHE A 124 8.29 -9.42 -16.45
CA PHE A 124 7.77 -10.73 -16.05
C PHE A 124 6.84 -11.29 -17.12
N VAL A 125 6.82 -12.62 -17.24
CA VAL A 125 6.10 -13.31 -18.31
C VAL A 125 4.90 -14.04 -17.73
N ASP A 126 3.78 -13.98 -18.43
CA ASP A 126 2.59 -14.78 -18.11
C ASP A 126 2.54 -16.00 -19.01
N LEU A 127 2.65 -17.19 -18.42
CA LEU A 127 2.66 -18.45 -19.16
C LEU A 127 1.26 -19.00 -19.41
N THR A 128 0.21 -18.33 -18.94
CA THR A 128 -1.18 -18.64 -19.32
C THR A 128 -1.53 -18.11 -20.72
N ASP A 129 -0.80 -17.09 -21.18
CA ASP A 129 -0.96 -16.51 -22.51
C ASP A 129 -0.38 -17.42 -23.61
N ALA A 130 -1.12 -17.56 -24.71
CA ALA A 130 -0.72 -18.42 -25.82
C ALA A 130 0.54 -17.89 -26.53
N GLY A 131 1.57 -18.73 -26.62
CA GLY A 131 2.84 -18.38 -27.28
C GLY A 131 3.80 -17.57 -26.40
N SER A 132 3.53 -17.44 -25.10
CA SER A 132 4.42 -16.76 -24.18
C SER A 132 5.81 -17.37 -24.13
N PRO A 133 6.87 -16.54 -24.06
CA PRO A 133 8.24 -17.02 -23.88
C PRO A 133 8.42 -17.67 -22.50
N ARG A 134 9.58 -18.28 -22.26
CA ARG A 134 9.89 -18.80 -20.92
C ARG A 134 10.11 -17.64 -19.93
N ALA A 135 9.89 -17.92 -18.64
CA ALA A 135 10.21 -16.98 -17.58
C ALA A 135 11.66 -16.48 -17.67
N LYS A 136 11.86 -15.17 -17.43
CA LYS A 136 13.16 -14.52 -17.59
C LYS A 136 14.10 -14.87 -16.45
N LYS A 137 15.40 -14.85 -16.73
CA LYS A 137 16.44 -14.90 -15.69
C LYS A 137 16.75 -13.51 -15.16
N LEU A 138 17.19 -13.44 -13.90
CA LEU A 138 17.63 -12.20 -13.28
C LEU A 138 18.77 -11.52 -14.06
N SER A 139 19.64 -12.30 -14.71
CA SER A 139 20.76 -11.81 -15.52
C SER A 139 20.38 -11.03 -16.78
N VAL A 140 19.12 -11.08 -17.21
CA VAL A 140 18.63 -10.29 -18.34
C VAL A 140 18.56 -8.81 -17.97
N PHE A 141 18.35 -8.49 -16.69
CA PHE A 141 18.14 -7.13 -16.21
C PHE A 141 19.47 -6.39 -16.05
N GLN A 142 19.71 -5.36 -16.85
CA GLN A 142 20.96 -4.59 -16.82
C GLN A 142 20.90 -3.41 -15.85
N THR A 143 19.73 -2.82 -15.66
CA THR A 143 19.52 -1.62 -14.83
C THR A 143 18.73 -1.92 -13.56
N VAL A 144 19.22 -2.85 -12.73
CA VAL A 144 18.45 -3.40 -11.59
C VAL A 144 17.98 -2.38 -10.54
N THR A 145 18.64 -1.22 -10.44
CA THR A 145 18.26 -0.12 -9.53
C THR A 145 17.24 0.86 -10.14
N GLU A 146 16.96 0.77 -11.44
CA GLU A 146 15.99 1.64 -12.13
C GLU A 146 14.86 0.84 -12.79
N THR A 147 15.02 -0.48 -12.97
CA THR A 147 13.95 -1.34 -13.47
C THR A 147 13.02 -1.73 -12.33
N VAL A 148 11.74 -1.40 -12.48
CA VAL A 148 10.68 -1.75 -11.53
C VAL A 148 10.45 -3.26 -11.58
N MET A 149 10.39 -3.88 -10.41
CA MET A 149 10.02 -5.28 -10.22
C MET A 149 8.51 -5.42 -10.05
N LEU A 150 7.97 -4.72 -9.06
CA LEU A 150 6.56 -4.72 -8.71
C LEU A 150 6.16 -3.37 -8.11
N GLY A 151 4.88 -3.06 -8.09
CA GLY A 151 4.36 -1.85 -7.49
C GLY A 151 2.89 -1.95 -7.16
N GLU A 152 2.39 -0.98 -6.41
CA GLU A 152 0.97 -0.85 -6.14
C GLU A 152 0.18 -0.67 -7.44
N VAL A 153 -0.85 -1.48 -7.64
CA VAL A 153 -1.72 -1.43 -8.83
C VAL A 153 -3.16 -1.02 -8.48
N GLY A 154 -3.84 -0.44 -9.45
CA GLY A 154 -5.24 -0.07 -9.37
C GLY A 154 -5.79 0.34 -10.74
N THR A 155 -6.98 0.94 -10.73
CA THR A 155 -7.60 1.57 -11.91
C THR A 155 -7.30 3.08 -11.93
N GLU A 156 -7.77 3.84 -12.93
CA GLU A 156 -7.61 5.31 -12.94
C GLU A 156 -8.16 5.97 -11.68
N ASP A 157 -9.30 5.45 -11.23
CA ASP A 157 -10.08 5.94 -10.11
C ASP A 157 -10.51 4.74 -9.25
N ASP A 158 -9.55 4.25 -8.47
CA ASP A 158 -9.71 3.11 -7.55
C ASP A 158 -10.80 3.32 -6.47
N LEU A 159 -11.42 4.51 -6.40
CA LEU A 159 -12.56 4.82 -5.54
C LEU A 159 -13.91 4.62 -6.23
N LYS A 160 -13.96 4.59 -7.57
CA LYS A 160 -15.20 4.49 -8.35
C LYS A 160 -15.28 3.22 -9.17
N THR A 161 -14.14 2.71 -9.64
CA THR A 161 -14.08 1.50 -10.46
C THR A 161 -13.56 0.34 -9.63
N VAL A 162 -14.37 -0.72 -9.54
CA VAL A 162 -13.93 -1.99 -8.94
C VAL A 162 -12.80 -2.51 -9.82
N ARG A 163 -11.62 -2.73 -9.23
CA ARG A 163 -10.49 -3.27 -9.99
C ARG A 163 -10.60 -4.80 -10.11
N PRO A 164 -10.15 -5.38 -11.22
CA PRO A 164 -9.90 -6.82 -11.31
C PRO A 164 -8.73 -7.23 -10.39
N ASP A 165 -8.76 -8.48 -9.89
CA ASP A 165 -7.59 -9.10 -9.24
C ASP A 165 -6.50 -9.25 -10.32
N THR A 166 -5.65 -8.24 -10.45
CA THR A 166 -4.59 -8.20 -11.46
C THR A 166 -3.24 -8.52 -10.84
N LEU A 167 -2.50 -9.39 -11.50
CA LEU A 167 -1.16 -9.82 -11.09
C LEU A 167 -0.06 -9.02 -11.78
N LYS A 168 -0.42 -8.16 -12.73
CA LYS A 168 0.48 -7.37 -13.57
C LYS A 168 0.26 -5.89 -13.34
N MET A 169 1.35 -5.14 -13.47
CA MET A 169 1.38 -3.71 -13.60
C MET A 169 1.68 -3.39 -15.07
N ILE A 170 0.67 -2.90 -15.77
CA ILE A 170 0.76 -2.55 -17.19
C ILE A 170 1.71 -1.37 -17.37
N ALA A 171 2.67 -1.54 -18.27
CA ALA A 171 3.70 -0.58 -18.63
C ALA A 171 3.10 0.60 -19.39
N PRO A 172 3.75 1.77 -19.34
CA PRO A 172 3.25 2.93 -20.06
C PRO A 172 3.32 2.70 -21.57
N GLY A 173 2.20 2.99 -22.26
CA GLY A 173 2.11 2.87 -23.72
C GLY A 173 1.51 1.54 -24.20
N SER A 174 1.40 0.54 -23.33
CA SER A 174 0.61 -0.66 -23.59
C SER A 174 -0.88 -0.33 -23.65
N SER A 175 -1.64 -1.15 -24.39
CA SER A 175 -3.10 -1.06 -24.39
C SER A 175 -3.65 -1.44 -23.02
N ILE A 176 -4.45 -0.57 -22.41
CA ILE A 176 -5.06 -0.81 -21.09
C ILE A 176 -6.55 -1.12 -21.28
N ASN A 177 -7.00 -2.22 -20.68
CA ASN A 177 -8.40 -2.56 -20.48
C ASN A 177 -8.74 -2.44 -18.98
N ASP A 178 -9.46 -1.40 -18.59
CA ASP A 178 -9.78 -1.13 -17.18
C ASP A 178 -10.58 -2.23 -16.48
N ASP A 179 -11.23 -3.13 -17.23
CA ASP A 179 -11.94 -4.29 -16.68
C ASP A 179 -11.00 -5.47 -16.35
N LYS A 180 -9.75 -5.46 -16.83
CA LYS A 180 -8.80 -6.59 -16.72
C LYS A 180 -7.41 -6.21 -16.21
N ASP A 181 -7.03 -4.94 -16.37
CA ASP A 181 -5.66 -4.50 -16.25
C ASP A 181 -5.44 -3.55 -15.06
N GLY A 182 -4.30 -3.70 -14.40
CA GLY A 182 -3.84 -2.81 -13.35
C GLY A 182 -2.78 -1.84 -13.86
N ARG A 183 -2.91 -0.56 -13.50
CA ARG A 183 -1.88 0.46 -13.70
C ARG A 183 -1.32 0.92 -12.35
N PRO A 184 -0.13 1.56 -12.31
CA PRO A 184 0.39 2.09 -11.06
C PRO A 184 -0.58 3.09 -10.41
N ILE A 185 -0.82 2.94 -9.11
CA ILE A 185 -1.80 3.76 -8.37
C ILE A 185 -1.14 4.72 -7.38
N ARG A 186 -1.73 5.90 -7.24
CA ARG A 186 -1.27 7.01 -6.39
C ARG A 186 -1.87 6.97 -4.98
N ARG A 187 -1.84 5.80 -4.34
CA ARG A 187 -2.58 5.53 -3.10
C ARG A 187 -2.09 6.35 -1.91
N HIS A 188 -0.79 6.68 -1.87
CA HIS A 188 -0.16 7.32 -0.72
C HIS A 188 0.30 8.75 -1.02
N PHE A 189 -0.55 9.74 -0.76
CA PHE A 189 -0.21 11.17 -0.98
C PHE A 189 0.25 11.48 -2.40
N ASP A 190 -0.47 10.99 -3.41
CA ASP A 190 -0.13 11.18 -4.82
C ASP A 190 1.15 10.43 -5.27
N LEU A 191 1.63 9.49 -4.43
CA LEU A 191 2.77 8.62 -4.70
C LEU A 191 2.31 7.17 -4.87
N CYS A 192 3.06 6.45 -5.70
CA CYS A 192 3.00 5.00 -5.88
C CYS A 192 4.25 4.41 -5.24
N ASN A 193 4.10 3.43 -4.37
CA ASN A 193 5.22 2.65 -3.88
C ASN A 193 5.63 1.63 -4.96
N LEU A 194 6.94 1.43 -5.09
CA LEU A 194 7.55 0.54 -6.07
C LEU A 194 8.70 -0.22 -5.41
N ALA A 195 8.86 -1.48 -5.79
CA ALA A 195 10.10 -2.24 -5.60
C ALA A 195 10.85 -2.39 -6.92
N PHE A 196 12.17 -2.40 -6.84
CA PHE A 196 13.09 -2.50 -7.97
C PHE A 196 13.74 -3.88 -8.04
N MET A 197 14.38 -4.20 -9.16
CA MET A 197 14.96 -5.52 -9.41
C MET A 197 16.11 -5.91 -8.46
N ASP A 198 16.78 -4.96 -7.82
CA ASP A 198 17.74 -5.19 -6.71
C ASP A 198 17.06 -5.35 -5.33
N GLY A 199 15.73 -5.22 -5.31
CA GLY A 199 14.86 -5.33 -4.16
C GLY A 199 14.65 -4.03 -3.37
N HIS A 200 15.35 -2.93 -3.63
CA HIS A 200 15.07 -1.70 -2.88
C HIS A 200 13.66 -1.18 -3.20
N VAL A 201 13.11 -0.35 -2.31
CA VAL A 201 11.77 0.23 -2.47
C VAL A 201 11.82 1.75 -2.46
N LYS A 202 10.93 2.38 -3.21
CA LYS A 202 10.83 3.84 -3.29
C LYS A 202 9.40 4.27 -3.61
N ALA A 203 8.94 5.32 -2.95
CA ALA A 203 7.71 6.00 -3.33
C ALA A 203 8.00 7.06 -4.40
N LEU A 204 7.36 6.95 -5.57
CA LEU A 204 7.54 7.87 -6.70
C LEU A 204 6.19 8.43 -7.17
N ARG A 205 6.22 9.66 -7.69
CA ARG A 205 5.09 10.19 -8.44
C ARG A 205 5.06 9.57 -9.84
N LEU A 206 3.88 9.39 -10.43
CA LEU A 206 3.72 8.77 -11.75
C LEU A 206 4.48 9.53 -12.85
N ASP A 207 4.62 10.85 -12.76
CA ASP A 207 5.39 11.66 -13.72
C ASP A 207 6.90 11.39 -13.71
N LYS A 208 7.39 10.61 -12.72
CA LYS A 208 8.80 10.24 -12.63
C LYS A 208 9.15 8.91 -13.29
N PHE A 209 8.18 8.00 -13.46
CA PHE A 209 8.48 6.65 -13.95
C PHE A 209 7.44 6.10 -14.93
N TYR A 210 6.22 6.64 -14.95
CA TYR A 210 5.10 6.12 -15.72
C TYR A 210 4.65 7.06 -16.83
N THR A 211 4.41 8.34 -16.52
CA THR A 211 3.97 9.32 -17.52
C THR A 211 5.11 10.23 -17.97
N GLY A 212 5.10 10.62 -19.25
CA GLY A 212 6.02 11.62 -19.79
C GLY A 212 7.50 11.20 -19.84
N GLN A 213 7.79 9.90 -19.78
CA GLN A 213 9.16 9.38 -19.87
C GLN A 213 9.65 9.28 -21.32
N THR A 214 10.97 9.27 -21.51
CA THR A 214 11.60 8.97 -22.80
C THR A 214 12.87 8.13 -22.55
N PRO A 215 12.96 6.88 -23.02
CA PRO A 215 11.89 6.07 -23.62
C PRO A 215 10.66 5.94 -22.70
N GLN A 216 9.48 5.70 -23.28
CA GLN A 216 8.22 5.68 -22.52
C GLN A 216 8.23 4.63 -21.40
N ASP A 217 8.81 3.47 -21.69
CA ASP A 217 8.90 2.27 -20.87
C ASP A 217 10.25 2.12 -20.15
N LYS A 218 11.05 3.21 -20.04
CA LYS A 218 12.41 3.21 -19.46
C LYS A 218 12.54 2.39 -18.17
N TRP A 219 11.56 2.49 -17.28
CA TRP A 219 11.58 1.88 -15.95
C TRP A 219 11.03 0.45 -15.93
N PHE A 220 10.48 -0.04 -17.05
CA PHE A 220 9.83 -1.33 -17.18
C PHE A 220 10.67 -2.32 -17.98
N THR A 221 11.53 -1.84 -18.88
CA THR A 221 12.38 -2.72 -19.70
C THR A 221 13.50 -3.38 -18.88
N PRO A 222 13.78 -4.68 -19.09
CA PRO A 222 14.95 -5.37 -18.56
C PRO A 222 16.29 -4.79 -19.04
#